data_AF-A0A506XWZ3-F1
#
_entry.id   AF-A0A506XWZ3-F1
#
_cell.length_a   1.000
_cell.length_b   1.000
_cell.length_c   1.000
_cell.angle_alpha   90.00
_cell.angle_beta   90.00
_cell.angle_gamma   90.00
#
_symmetry.space_group_name_H-M   'P 1'
#
loop_
_entity.id
_entity.type
_entity.pdbx_description
1 polymer ?
#
loop_
_entity_poly.entity_id
_entity_poly.type
_entity_poly.pdbx_seq_one_letter_code
_entity_poly.pdbx_strand_id
1 'polypeptide(L)' 'MDRELEKLLEDAQLEEGDHERFSHYVKKEKILQSALSGKPVRALCGKKWIPGRDPEKFPVCPDCQRIYERMKD' A
#
# COMPACT_ATOMS: atom_id res chain seq x y z
N MET A 1 -26.51 14.87 1.13
CA MET A 1 -25.83 14.65 2.43
C MET A 1 -24.88 13.44 2.37
N ASP A 2 -24.75 12.77 1.21
CA ASP A 2 -23.97 11.54 1.04
C ASP A 2 -22.47 11.76 0.74
N ARG A 3 -22.12 12.90 0.12
CA ARG A 3 -20.74 13.16 -0.33
C ARG A 3 -19.72 13.31 0.80
N GLU A 4 -20.13 13.80 1.96
CA GLU A 4 -19.23 13.93 3.12
C GLU A 4 -19.05 12.60 3.85
N LEU A 5 -20.09 11.76 3.87
CA LEU A 5 -20.02 10.43 4.46
C LEU A 5 -19.14 9.49 3.62
N GLU A 6 -19.28 9.52 2.29
CA GLU A 6 -18.38 8.82 1.36
C GLU A 6 -16.91 9.21 1.54
N LYS A 7 -16.64 10.51 1.72
CA LYS A 7 -15.28 11.01 1.96
C LYS A 7 -14.67 10.48 3.26
N LEU A 8 -15.45 10.45 4.34
CA LEU A 8 -14.99 9.91 5.63
C LEU A 8 -14.74 8.40 5.57
N LEU A 9 -15.54 7.66 4.80
CA LEU A 9 -15.35 6.24 4.53
C LEU A 9 -14.08 5.96 3.70
N GLU A 10 -13.75 6.81 2.73
CA GLU A 10 -12.51 6.71 1.94
C GLU A 10 -11.25 6.98 2.78
N ASP A 11 -11.27 7.95 3.69
CA ASP A 11 -10.16 8.23 4.60
C ASP A 11 -9.96 7.10 5.63
N ALA A 12 -11.05 6.52 6.14
CA ALA A 12 -11.02 5.37 7.06
C ALA A 12 -10.51 4.06 6.42
N GLN A 13 -10.43 3.98 5.09
CA GLN A 13 -9.86 2.83 4.38
C GLN A 13 -8.32 2.83 4.31
N LEU A 14 -7.65 3.89 4.79
CA LEU A 14 -6.22 3.84 5.09
C LEU A 14 -6.06 3.04 6.38
N GLU A 15 -6.10 1.71 6.28
CA GLU A 15 -6.13 0.82 7.44
C GLU A 15 -4.96 1.07 8.41
N GLU A 16 -5.25 1.79 9.49
CA GLU A 16 -4.29 2.37 10.43
C GLU A 16 -3.42 1.35 11.18
N GLY A 17 -3.69 0.05 11.06
CA GLY A 17 -3.16 -0.95 12.00
C GLY A 17 -1.95 -1.77 11.57
N ASP A 18 -1.59 -1.79 10.29
CA ASP A 18 -0.62 -2.79 9.81
C ASP A 18 0.48 -2.21 8.90
N HIS A 19 0.46 -0.92 8.59
CA HIS A 19 1.49 -0.25 7.77
C HIS A 19 2.89 -0.22 8.41
N GLU A 20 3.03 -0.68 9.64
CA GLU A 20 4.24 -0.47 10.43
C GLU A 20 5.11 -1.71 10.60
N ARG A 21 4.67 -2.89 10.14
CA ARG A 21 5.42 -4.14 10.39
C ARG A 21 5.95 -4.83 9.15
N PHE A 22 5.31 -4.65 7.99
CA PHE A 22 5.66 -5.39 6.78
C PHE A 22 5.83 -4.50 5.55
N SER A 23 6.83 -4.84 4.74
CA SER A 23 7.07 -4.27 3.42
C SER A 23 6.17 -4.90 2.37
N HIS A 24 5.51 -4.09 1.56
CA HIS A 24 4.58 -4.56 0.54
C HIS A 24 5.13 -4.34 -0.87
N TYR A 25 4.94 -5.33 -1.75
CA TYR A 25 5.29 -5.18 -3.15
C TYR A 25 4.25 -4.35 -3.90
N VAL A 26 4.76 -3.46 -4.72
CA VAL A 26 4.00 -2.67 -5.69
C VAL A 26 4.90 -2.35 -6.88
N LYS A 27 4.29 -2.01 -8.01
CA LYS A 27 5.02 -1.60 -9.21
C LYS A 27 5.87 -0.36 -8.90
N LYS A 28 7.14 -0.39 -9.28
CA LYS A 28 8.12 0.70 -9.09
C LYS A 28 7.59 2.05 -9.59
N GLU A 29 6.91 2.05 -10.73
CA GLU A 29 6.31 3.26 -11.32
C GLU A 29 5.28 3.92 -10.40
N LYS A 30 4.48 3.11 -9.69
CA LYS A 30 3.45 3.61 -8.76
C LYS A 30 4.07 4.20 -7.49
N ILE A 31 5.18 3.65 -7.00
CA ILE A 31 5.93 4.24 -5.88
C ILE A 31 6.44 5.63 -6.26
N LEU A 32 7.08 5.77 -7.41
CA LEU A 32 7.62 7.06 -7.87
C LEU A 32 6.51 8.11 -8.04
N GLN A 33 5.40 7.73 -8.69
CA GLN A 33 4.25 8.60 -8.86
C GLN A 33 3.64 9.03 -7.53
N SER A 34 3.59 8.12 -6.55
CA SER A 34 3.09 8.40 -5.23
C SER A 34 4.01 9.29 -4.42
N ALA A 35 5.33 9.09 -4.50
CA ALA A 35 6.32 9.96 -3.87
C ALA A 35 6.21 11.42 -4.37
N LEU A 36 5.85 11.62 -5.64
CA LEU A 36 5.62 12.96 -6.21
C LEU A 36 4.23 13.52 -5.88
N SER A 37 3.18 12.68 -5.93
CA SER A 37 1.79 13.13 -5.81
C SER A 37 1.26 13.10 -4.36
N GLY A 38 1.95 12.45 -3.43
CA GLY A 38 1.45 12.18 -2.07
C GLY A 38 0.24 11.23 -2.01
N LYS A 39 -0.13 10.59 -3.13
CA LYS A 39 -1.32 9.72 -3.21
C LYS A 39 -1.03 8.31 -2.71
N PRO A 40 -1.97 7.63 -2.05
CA PRO A 40 -1.77 6.26 -1.61
C PRO A 40 -1.57 5.29 -2.80
N VAL A 41 -0.66 4.34 -2.64
CA VAL A 41 -0.47 3.20 -3.55
C VAL A 41 -1.17 1.96 -3.02
N ARG A 42 -1.49 1.02 -3.91
CA ARG A 42 -2.09 -0.27 -3.56
C ARG A 42 -1.10 -1.41 -3.77
N ALA A 43 -0.95 -2.27 -2.77
CA ALA A 43 -0.07 -3.43 -2.76
C ALA A 43 -0.63 -4.57 -3.61
N LEU A 44 0.22 -5.56 -3.91
CA LEU A 44 -0.24 -6.85 -4.45
C LEU A 44 -1.24 -7.55 -3.52
N CYS A 45 -1.06 -7.46 -2.19
CA CYS A 45 -2.01 -8.00 -1.22
C CYS A 45 -3.32 -7.17 -1.09
N GLY A 46 -3.43 -6.05 -1.80
CA GLY A 46 -4.63 -5.20 -1.81
C GLY A 46 -4.60 -4.01 -0.84
N LYS A 47 -3.63 -3.95 0.07
CA LYS A 47 -3.46 -2.89 1.08
C LYS A 47 -3.11 -1.53 0.45
N LYS A 48 -3.72 -0.44 0.89
CA LYS A 48 -3.46 0.93 0.40
C LYS A 48 -2.60 1.70 1.40
N TRP A 49 -1.48 2.29 0.99
CA TRP A 49 -0.61 3.08 1.88
C TRP A 49 0.09 4.23 1.17
N ILE A 50 0.56 5.22 1.93
CA ILE A 50 1.42 6.28 1.39
C ILE A 50 2.89 5.89 1.68
N PRO A 51 3.74 5.71 0.65
CA PRO A 51 5.14 5.37 0.82
C PRO A 51 5.90 6.56 1.44
N GLY A 52 6.47 6.35 2.63
CA GLY A 52 7.27 7.35 3.33
C GLY A 52 8.31 6.80 4.31
N ARG A 53 8.48 5.47 4.38
CA ARG A 53 9.47 4.78 5.22
C ARG A 53 10.36 3.88 4.37
N ASP A 54 11.56 3.55 4.87
CA ASP A 54 12.49 2.63 4.21
C ASP A 54 11.95 1.19 4.24
N PRO A 55 11.65 0.56 3.08
CA PRO A 55 11.12 -0.80 3.03
C PRO A 55 12.15 -1.88 3.40
N GLU A 56 13.45 -1.56 3.39
CA GLU A 56 14.51 -2.52 3.75
C GLU A 56 14.58 -2.81 5.25
N LYS A 57 13.96 -1.97 6.08
CA LYS A 57 13.94 -2.12 7.54
C LYS A 57 12.83 -3.06 8.04
N PHE A 58 11.97 -3.55 7.15
CA PHE A 58 10.80 -4.35 7.50
C PHE A 58 10.75 -5.66 6.71
N PRO A 59 10.33 -6.78 7.34
CA PRO A 59 10.11 -8.04 6.62
C PRO A 59 9.05 -7.87 5.53
N VAL A 60 9.19 -8.61 4.43
CA VAL A 60 8.21 -8.56 3.33
C VAL A 60 6.91 -9.24 3.76
N CYS A 61 5.78 -8.66 3.35
CA CYS A 61 4.45 -9.24 3.56
C CYS A 61 4.36 -10.62 2.86
N PRO A 62 4.00 -11.69 3.58
CA PRO A 62 4.00 -13.06 3.03
C PRO A 62 3.02 -13.24 1.86
N ASP A 63 1.90 -12.52 1.85
CA ASP A 63 0.95 -12.54 0.73
C ASP A 63 1.52 -11.85 -0.51
N CYS A 64 2.15 -10.69 -0.33
CA CYS A 64 2.85 -10.00 -1.43
C CYS A 64 3.94 -10.89 -2.01
N GLN A 65 4.73 -11.56 -1.17
CA GLN A 65 5.77 -12.49 -1.59
C GLN A 65 5.19 -13.66 -2.40
N ARG A 66 4.16 -14.33 -1.87
CA ARG A 66 3.50 -15.47 -2.54
C ARG A 66 2.92 -15.09 -3.91
N ILE A 67 2.28 -13.92 -4.00
CA ILE A 67 1.72 -13.43 -5.27
C ILE A 67 2.85 -13.11 -6.24
N TYR A 68 3.91 -12.45 -5.77
CA TYR A 68 5.07 -12.10 -6.60
C TYR A 68 5.78 -13.35 -7.13
N GLU A 69 5.97 -14.37 -6.30
CA GLU A 69 6.54 -15.66 -6.71
C GLU A 69 5.69 -16.33 -7.80
N ARG A 70 4.36 -16.34 -7.64
CA ARG A 70 3.42 -16.85 -8.68
C ARG A 70 3.43 -16.07 -9.99
N MET A 71 3.87 -14.81 -9.99
CA MET A 71 3.97 -13.99 -11.21
C MET A 71 5.34 -14.13 -11.90
N LYS A 72 6.31 -14.72 -11.22
CA LYS A 72 7.68 -14.92 -11.72
C LYS A 72 7.86 -16.29 -12.42
N ASP A 73 6.98 -17.23 -12.10
CA ASP A 73 6.78 -18.51 -12.80
C ASP A 73 6.00 -18.30 -14.10
#